data_AF-A0AAV6ATQ7-F1
#
_entry.id   AF-A0AAV6ATQ7-F1
#
_cell.length_a   1.000
_cell.length_b   1.000
_cell.length_c   1.000
_cell.angle_alpha   90.00
_cell.angle_beta   90.00
_cell.angle_gamma   90.00
#
_symmetry.space_group_name_H-M   'P 1'
#
loop_
_entity.id
_entity.type
_entity.pdbx_description
1 polymer ?
#
loop_
_entity_poly.entity_id
_entity_poly.type
_entity_poly.pdbx_seq_one_letter_code
_entity_poly.pdbx_strand_id
1 'polypeptide(L)' 'PFGPPPLAAARVTSIARTPGNVTVEFTTAPRCLYYLQWSDDLVHWTTIPGVIRGTGGLMRCVESGNVPRRFYRTMVIR' A
#
# COMPACT_ATOMS: atom_id res chain seq x y z
N PRO A 1 15.26 -3.57 -27.33
CA PRO A 1 13.97 -4.18 -26.94
C PRO A 1 13.81 -4.18 -25.41
N PHE A 2 13.33 -3.08 -24.85
CA PHE A 2 12.94 -3.03 -23.44
C PHE A 2 11.42 -3.03 -23.41
N GLY A 3 10.84 -4.22 -23.22
CA GLY A 3 9.44 -4.30 -22.84
C GLY A 3 9.22 -3.47 -21.58
N PRO A 4 8.00 -2.95 -21.32
CA PRO A 4 7.72 -2.33 -20.04
C PRO A 4 8.17 -3.31 -18.94
N PRO A 5 8.88 -2.83 -17.89
CA PRO A 5 9.25 -3.71 -16.79
C PRO A 5 7.98 -4.45 -16.36
N PRO A 6 8.05 -5.79 -16.14
CA PRO A 6 6.90 -6.55 -15.71
C PRO A 6 6.29 -5.81 -14.53
N LEU A 7 4.96 -5.62 -14.54
CA LEU A 7 4.21 -4.92 -13.50
C LEU A 7 4.68 -5.46 -12.15
N ALA A 8 5.66 -4.80 -11.54
CA ALA A 8 6.32 -5.33 -10.36
C ALA A 8 5.25 -5.31 -9.30
N ALA A 9 4.84 -6.50 -8.85
CA ALA A 9 3.81 -6.62 -7.84
C ALA A 9 4.23 -5.75 -6.66
N ALA A 10 3.38 -4.78 -6.30
CA ALA A 10 3.65 -3.92 -5.15
C ALA A 10 3.86 -4.81 -3.92
N ARG A 11 4.92 -4.54 -3.19
CA ARG A 11 5.29 -5.28 -1.98
C ARG A 11 5.43 -4.29 -0.84
N VAL A 12 4.74 -4.58 0.26
CA VAL A 12 4.92 -3.85 1.52
C VAL A 12 6.33 -4.12 2.03
N THR A 13 7.10 -3.06 2.26
CA THR A 13 8.49 -3.10 2.72
C THR A 13 8.64 -2.68 4.17
N SER A 14 7.76 -1.82 4.67
CA SER A 14 7.81 -1.34 6.05
C SER A 14 6.41 -1.07 6.58
N ILE A 15 6.22 -1.38 7.87
CA ILE A 15 5.04 -0.99 8.64
C ILE A 15 5.56 -0.43 9.97
N ALA A 16 5.47 0.88 10.13
CA ALA A 16 5.91 1.58 11.34
C ALA A 16 4.70 2.11 12.12
N ARG A 17 4.67 1.86 13.43
CA ARG A 17 3.64 2.36 14.34
C ARG A 17 4.21 3.50 15.18
N THR A 18 3.55 4.64 15.12
CA THR A 18 3.80 5.78 16.00
C THR A 18 2.52 6.09 16.78
N PRO A 19 2.58 6.77 17.94
CA PRO A 19 1.37 7.17 18.65
C PRO A 19 0.38 7.87 17.70
N GLY A 20 -0.82 7.29 17.58
CA GLY A 20 -1.89 7.82 16.74
C GLY A 20 -1.68 7.72 15.22
N ASN A 21 -0.65 7.01 14.71
CA ASN A 21 -0.49 6.80 13.27
C ASN A 21 0.18 5.47 12.92
N VAL A 22 -0.22 4.89 11.79
CA VAL A 22 0.49 3.79 11.13
C VAL A 22 1.02 4.28 9.81
N THR A 23 2.33 4.13 9.59
CA THR A 23 2.97 4.36 8.31
C THR A 23 3.22 3.04 7.61
N VAL A 24 2.75 2.91 6.37
CA VAL A 24 3.03 1.75 5.52
C VAL A 24 3.79 2.22 4.29
N GLU A 25 4.91 1.56 4.02
CA GLU A 25 5.72 1.80 2.82
C GLU A 25 5.72 0.56 1.94
N PHE A 26 5.64 0.78 0.63
CA PHE A 26 5.57 -0.29 -0.36
C PHE A 26 6.16 0.13 -1.70
N THR A 27 6.65 -0.84 -2.45
CA THR A 27 7.15 -0.62 -3.82
C THR A 27 6.00 -0.39 -4.78
N THR A 28 6.22 0.47 -5.79
CA THR A 28 5.25 0.72 -6.86
C THR A 28 5.93 0.65 -8.22
N ALA A 29 5.15 0.30 -9.25
CA ALA A 29 5.53 0.47 -10.65
C ALA A 29 4.93 1.76 -11.23
N PRO A 30 5.63 2.46 -12.16
CA PRO A 30 5.10 3.66 -12.80
C PRO A 30 3.87 3.33 -13.65
N ARG A 31 2.98 4.31 -13.83
CA ARG A 31 1.73 4.18 -14.62
C ARG A 31 0.73 3.14 -14.07
N CYS A 32 0.93 2.67 -12.85
CA CYS A 32 -0.01 1.82 -12.14
C CYS A 32 -0.71 2.63 -11.04
N LEU A 33 -1.94 2.26 -10.73
CA LEU A 33 -2.68 2.82 -9.61
C LEU A 33 -2.84 1.75 -8.53
N TYR A 34 -2.79 2.16 -7.27
CA TYR A 34 -2.85 1.26 -6.14
C TYR A 34 -3.86 1.75 -5.11
N TYR A 35 -4.44 0.81 -4.38
CA TYR A 35 -5.05 1.04 -3.08
C TYR A 35 -4.24 0.33 -2.00
N LEU A 36 -4.17 0.95 -0.83
CA LEU A 36 -3.80 0.25 0.40
C LEU A 36 -5.08 -0.29 1.04
N GLN A 37 -5.03 -1.55 1.45
CA GLN A 37 -6.13 -2.17 2.19
C GLN A 37 -5.64 -2.63 3.54
N TRP A 38 -6.52 -2.59 4.53
CA TRP A 38 -6.28 -3.14 5.86
C TRP A 38 -7.30 -4.23 6.19
N SER A 39 -6.93 -5.09 7.12
CA SER A 39 -7.78 -6.15 7.67
C SER A 39 -7.42 -6.41 9.13
N ASP A 40 -8.39 -6.78 9.95
CA ASP A 40 -8.18 -7.26 11.32
C ASP A 40 -8.10 -8.80 11.42
N ASP A 41 -8.55 -9.53 10.38
CA ASP A 41 -8.71 -10.99 10.41
C ASP A 41 -8.04 -11.73 9.23
N LEU A 42 -7.37 -11.00 8.32
CA LEU A 42 -6.79 -11.48 7.05
C LEU A 42 -7.80 -11.97 6.01
N VAL A 43 -9.10 -11.93 6.31
CA VAL A 43 -10.19 -12.44 5.44
C VAL A 43 -10.95 -11.27 4.83
N HIS A 44 -11.40 -10.34 5.66
CA HIS A 44 -12.16 -9.15 5.24
C HIS A 44 -11.22 -7.96 5.10
N TRP A 45 -11.17 -7.39 3.89
CA TRP A 45 -10.25 -6.33 3.55
C TRP A 45 -11.00 -5.04 3.24
N THR A 46 -10.63 -3.96 3.94
CA THR A 46 -11.20 -2.63 3.77
C THR A 46 -10.20 -1.73 3.03
N THR A 47 -10.67 -1.06 1.98
CA THR A 47 -9.85 -0.10 1.22
C THR A 47 -9.71 1.21 1.98
N ILE A 48 -8.46 1.67 2.15
CA ILE A 48 -8.16 3.01 2.64
C ILE A 48 -8.44 4.00 1.50
N PRO A 49 -9.25 5.05 1.74
CA PRO A 49 -9.53 6.06 0.72
C PRO A 49 -8.25 6.75 0.23
N GLY A 50 -8.18 6.99 -1.08
CA GLY A 50 -7.04 7.65 -1.73
C GLY A 50 -6.33 6.73 -2.71
N VAL A 51 -6.49 7.01 -4.01
CA VAL A 51 -5.76 6.30 -5.05
C VAL A 51 -4.29 6.71 -4.99
N ILE A 52 -3.39 5.74 -4.92
CA ILE A 52 -1.95 5.98 -4.96
C ILE A 52 -1.46 5.82 -6.40
N ARG A 53 -0.90 6.89 -6.96
CA ARG A 53 -0.22 6.84 -8.26
C ARG A 53 1.18 6.29 -8.08
N GLY A 54 1.47 5.15 -8.71
CA GLY A 54 2.79 4.55 -8.66
C GLY A 54 3.83 5.38 -9.39
N THR A 55 4.96 5.59 -8.73
CA THR A 55 6.08 6.39 -9.24
C THR A 55 7.21 5.53 -9.80
N GLY A 56 7.19 4.22 -9.53
CA GLY A 56 8.33 3.33 -9.80
C GLY A 56 9.26 3.16 -8.60
N GLY A 57 9.04 3.93 -7.53
CA GLY A 57 9.80 3.84 -6.29
C GLY A 57 8.94 3.41 -5.10
N LEU A 58 9.45 3.68 -3.90
CA LEU A 58 8.69 3.52 -2.66
C LEU A 58 7.63 4.61 -2.56
N MET A 59 6.41 4.18 -2.21
CA MET A 59 5.34 5.06 -1.80
C MET A 59 5.04 4.83 -0.32
N ARG A 60 4.65 5.92 0.34
CA ARG A 60 4.30 5.94 1.76
C ARG A 60 2.84 6.32 1.92
N CYS A 61 2.11 5.55 2.71
CA CYS A 61 0.76 5.86 3.15
C CYS A 61 0.76 6.01 4.68
N VAL A 62 0.07 7.03 5.18
CA VAL A 62 -0.09 7.27 6.61
C VAL A 62 -1.56 7.14 6.94
N GLU A 63 -1.86 6.20 7.81
CA GLU A 63 -3.18 6.05 8.42
C GLU A 63 -3.15 6.74 9.79
N SER A 64 -3.89 7.85 9.91
CA SER A 64 -3.97 8.64 11.15
C SER A 64 -5.16 8.22 12.01
N GLY A 65 -4.99 8.28 13.32
CA GLY A 65 -6.00 7.97 14.33
C GLY A 65 -5.58 6.86 15.30
N ASN A 66 -6.49 6.45 16.19
CA ASN A 66 -6.25 5.32 17.08
C ASN A 66 -6.39 4.00 16.29
N VAL A 67 -5.39 3.69 15.47
CA VAL A 67 -5.40 2.54 14.57
C VAL A 67 -5.06 1.26 15.37
N PRO A 68 -6.02 0.32 15.51
CA PRO A 68 -5.78 -0.94 16.21
C PRO A 68 -4.77 -1.81 15.47
N ARG A 69 -4.39 -2.96 16.04
CA ARG A 69 -3.51 -3.92 15.35
C ARG A 69 -4.21 -4.42 14.08
N ARG A 70 -3.56 -4.24 12.91
CA ARG A 70 -4.10 -4.52 11.58
C ARG A 70 -3.04 -5.13 10.68
N PHE A 71 -3.50 -5.90 9.71
CA PHE A 71 -2.75 -6.39 8.58
C PHE A 71 -2.94 -5.44 7.40
N TYR A 72 -1.93 -5.35 6.52
CA TYR A 72 -1.94 -4.44 5.38
C TYR A 72 -1.56 -5.18 4.11
N ARG A 73 -2.21 -4.86 3.00
CA ARG A 73 -1.85 -5.31 1.66
C ARG A 73 -2.05 -4.22 0.63
N THR A 74 -1.27 -4.29 -0.44
CA THR A 74 -1.42 -3.43 -1.62
C THR A 74 -2.26 -4.13 -2.67
N MET A 75 -3.21 -3.42 -3.27
CA MET A 75 -4.01 -3.88 -4.40
C MET A 75 -3.71 -3.00 -5.61
N VAL A 76 -3.32 -3.59 -6.73
CA VAL A 76 -3.21 -2.85 -7.99
C VAL A 76 -4.61 -2.70 -8.60
N ILE A 77 -4.90 -1.51 -9.10
CA ILE A 77 -6.12 -1.21 -9.82
C ILE A 77 -5.81 -1.43 -11.30
N ARG A 78 -6.63 -2.27 -11.96
CA ARG A 78 -6.56 -2.47 -13.40
C ARG A 78 -7.51 -1.53 -14.12
#